data_AF-A0AAJ1PQA2-F1
#
_entry.id   AF-A0AAJ1PQA2-F1
#
_cell.length_a   1.000
_cell.length_b   1.000
_cell.length_c   1.000
_cell.angle_alpha   90.00
_cell.angle_beta   90.00
_cell.angle_gamma   90.00
#
_symmetry.space_group_name_H-M   'P 1'
#
loop_
_entity.id
_entity.type
_entity.pdbx_description
1 polymer ?
#
loop_
_entity_poly.entity_id
_entity_poly.type
_entity_poly.pdbx_seq_one_letter_code
_entity_poly.pdbx_strand_id
1 'polypeptide(L)' 'MGFSYTNKRGQTYYLHSRKGKGGAMLYFFSKKEAGSIDLPKAFKVIENKRTGLPMVKKK' A
#
# COMPACT_ATOMS: atom_id res chain seq x y z
N MET A 1 -4.95 3.80 13.42
CA MET A 1 -5.24 4.08 12.00
C MET A 1 -4.11 3.49 11.17
N GLY A 2 -4.40 2.94 9.98
CA GLY A 2 -3.36 2.59 9.02
C GLY A 2 -3.16 3.69 7.99
N PHE A 3 -2.13 3.55 7.17
CA PHE A 3 -1.82 4.50 6.11
C PHE A 3 -2.84 4.42 4.98
N SER A 4 -3.44 5.55 4.61
CA SER A 4 -4.36 5.70 3.47
C SER A 4 -3.76 6.56 2.36
N TYR A 5 -4.07 6.24 1.11
CA TYR A 5 -3.64 6.98 -0.07
C TYR A 5 -4.79 7.10 -1.07
N THR A 6 -5.11 8.34 -1.45
CA THR A 6 -6.03 8.62 -2.54
C THR A 6 -5.24 8.74 -3.83
N ASN A 7 -5.53 7.89 -4.80
CA ASN A 7 -4.88 7.95 -6.10
C ASN A 7 -5.38 9.13 -6.94
N LYS A 8 -4.73 9.40 -8.07
CA LYS A 8 -5.13 10.46 -9.03
C LYS A 8 -6.53 10.27 -9.61
N ARG A 9 -7.12 9.08 -9.47
CA ARG A 9 -8.47 8.74 -9.93
C ARG A 9 -9.53 8.95 -8.84
N GLY A 10 -9.16 9.52 -7.69
CA GLY A 10 -10.06 9.78 -6.57
C GLY A 10 -10.43 8.54 -5.74
N GLN A 11 -9.72 7.43 -5.91
CA GLN A 11 -9.96 6.19 -5.18
C GLN A 11 -9.01 6.07 -3.99
N THR A 12 -9.59 5.89 -2.80
CA THR A 12 -8.83 5.68 -1.56
C THR A 12 -8.45 4.21 -1.43
N TYR A 13 -7.18 3.98 -1.12
CA TYR A 13 -6.62 2.68 -0.78
C TYR A 13 -5.91 2.77 0.56
N TYR A 14 -5.89 1.66 1.27
CA TYR A 14 -5.23 1.51 2.56
C TYR A 14 -4.08 0.53 2.41
N LEU A 15 -2.99 0.76 3.14
CA LEU A 15 -1.83 -0.12 3.14
C LEU A 15 -2.06 -1.32 4.04
N HIS A 16 -1.77 -2.52 3.54
CA HIS A 16 -1.82 -3.78 4.25
C HIS A 16 -0.50 -4.51 4.15
N SER A 17 -0.23 -5.39 5.12
CA SER A 17 0.86 -6.36 5.02
C SER A 17 0.35 -7.79 5.16
N ARG A 18 1.02 -8.71 4.48
CA ARG A 18 0.79 -10.15 4.60
C ARG A 18 2.12 -10.87 4.55
N LYS A 19 2.30 -11.88 5.40
CA LYS A 19 3.43 -12.80 5.32
C LYS A 19 3.22 -13.77 4.15
N GLY A 20 4.11 -13.71 3.17
CA GLY A 20 4.14 -14.63 2.03
C GLY A 20 4.68 -16.01 2.38
N LYS A 21 4.55 -16.97 1.45
CA LYS A 21 5.21 -18.28 1.56
C LYS A 21 6.72 -18.06 1.54
N GLY A 22 7.41 -18.48 2.59
CA GLY A 22 8.85 -18.21 2.80
C GLY A 22 9.15 -17.09 3.80
N GLY A 23 8.13 -16.48 4.42
CA GLY A 23 8.30 -15.55 5.54
C GLY A 23 8.54 -14.10 5.16
N ALA A 24 8.65 -13.79 3.86
CA ALA A 24 8.76 -12.43 3.37
C ALA A 24 7.46 -11.63 3.65
N MET A 25 7.59 -10.41 4.15
CA MET A 25 6.46 -9.48 4.27
C MET A 25 6.15 -8.85 2.91
N LEU A 26 4.95 -9.13 2.39
CA LEU A 26 4.38 -8.43 1.26
C LEU A 26 3.61 -7.21 1.76
N TYR A 27 3.82 -6.08 1.09
CA TYR A 27 3.06 -4.86 1.33
C TYR A 27 2.20 -4.57 0.09
N PHE A 28 0.92 -4.33 0.29
CA PHE A 28 -0.03 -4.12 -0.81
C PHE A 28 -1.14 -3.15 -0.40
N PHE A 29 -1.77 -2.54 -1.40
CA PHE A 29 -2.88 -1.62 -1.20
C PHE A 29 -4.23 -2.33 -1.44
N SER A 30 -5.20 -2.07 -0.56
CA SER A 30 -6.56 -2.60 -0.63
C SER A 30 -7.59 -1.51 -0.37
N LYS A 31 -8.82 -1.69 -0.85
CA LYS A 31 -9.92 -0.76 -0.55
C LYS A 31 -10.52 -0.94 0.85
N LYS A 32 -10.13 -2.01 1.56
CA LYS A 32 -10.58 -2.27 2.92
C LYS A 32 -9.70 -1.51 3.91
N GLU A 33 -10.29 -0.78 4.83
CA GLU A 33 -9.56 -0.12 5.91
C GLU A 33 -9.19 -1.08 7.05
N ALA A 34 -10.06 -2.06 7.33
CA ALA A 34 -9.87 -3.02 8.42
C ALA A 34 -8.62 -3.89 8.21
N GLY A 35 -7.68 -3.85 9.16
CA GLY A 35 -6.39 -4.52 9.07
C GLY A 35 -5.29 -3.69 8.41
N SER A 36 -5.55 -2.42 8.13
CA SER A 36 -4.53 -1.51 7.59
C SER A 36 -3.39 -1.28 8.57
N ILE A 37 -2.21 -1.03 8.02
CA ILE A 37 -0.98 -0.80 8.75
C ILE A 37 -0.34 0.53 8.36
N ASP A 38 0.55 1.03 9.20
CA ASP A 38 1.34 2.22 8.89
C ASP A 38 2.41 1.95 7.83
N LEU A 39 2.72 2.98 7.03
CA LEU A 39 3.78 2.92 6.04
C LEU A 39 5.15 2.87 6.73
N PRO A 40 5.95 1.80 6.54
CA PRO A 40 7.26 1.75 7.17
C PRO A 40 8.20 2.80 6.58
N LYS A 41 9.03 3.43 7.43
CA LYS A 41 9.89 4.58 7.05
C LYS A 41 10.84 4.32 5.85
N ALA A 42 11.18 3.06 5.60
CA ALA A 42 12.05 2.62 4.51
C ALA A 42 11.35 2.54 3.14
N PHE A 43 10.03 2.74 3.10
CA PHE A 43 9.23 2.68 1.88
C PHE A 43 8.61 4.04 1.56
N LYS A 44 8.29 4.23 0.28
CA LYS A 44 7.54 5.36 -0.25
C LYS A 44 6.41 4.85 -1.13
N VAL A 45 5.33 5.60 -1.20
CA VAL A 45 4.21 5.28 -2.09
C VAL A 45 4.45 5.94 -3.43
N ILE A 46 4.32 5.15 -4.48
CA ILE A 46 4.35 5.59 -5.87
C ILE A 46 3.05 5.17 -6.53
N GLU A 47 2.56 5.97 -7.46
CA GLU A 47 1.40 5.60 -8.25
C GLU A 47 1.85 5.11 -9.63
N ASN A 48 1.32 3.97 -10.07
CA ASN A 48 1.57 3.51 -11.43
C ASN A 48 0.90 4.45 -12.44
N LYS A 49 1.70 5.10 -13.28
CA LYS A 49 1.20 6.06 -14.29
C LYS A 49 0.18 5.46 -15.26
N ARG A 50 0.25 4.15 -15.55
CA ARG A 50 -0.64 3.49 -16.51
C ARG A 50 -1.98 3.08 -15.91
N THR A 51 -2.00 2.62 -14.66
CA THR A 51 -3.20 2.04 -14.03
C THR A 51 -3.79 2.92 -12.92
N GLY A 52 -3.04 3.89 -12.41
CA GLY A 52 -3.38 4.67 -11.22
C GLY A 52 -3.32 3.87 -9.93
N LEU A 53 -2.72 2.67 -9.93
CA LEU A 53 -2.64 1.82 -8.74
C LEU A 53 -1.51 2.31 -7.82
N PRO A 54 -1.78 2.56 -6.52
CA PRO A 54 -0.73 2.86 -5.56
C PRO A 54 0.09 1.61 -5.25
N MET A 55 1.41 1.78 -5.24
CA MET A 55 2.40 0.74 -4.99
C MET A 55 3.44 1.26 -4.00
N VAL A 56 3.99 0.36 -3.22
CA VAL A 56 5.09 0.65 -2.29
C VAL A 56 6.41 0.35 -2.97
N LYS A 57 7.31 1.32 -2.95
CA LYS A 57 8.68 1.19 -3.43
C LYS A 57 9.63 1.43 -2.27
N LYS A 58 10.68 0.61 -2.14
CA LYS A 58 11.76 0.90 -1.18
C LYS A 58 12.37 2.26 -1.55
N LYS A 59 12.68 3.08 -0.55
CA LYS A 59 13.22 4.43 -0.78
C LYS A 59 14.43 4.40 -1.68
#